data_AF-A0A431KSH8-F1
#
_entry.id   AF-A0A431KSH8-F1
#
_cell.length_a   1.000
_cell.length_b   1.000
_cell.length_c   1.000
_cell.angle_alpha   90.00
_cell.angle_beta   90.00
_cell.angle_gamma   90.00
#
_symmetry.space_group_name_H-M   'P 1'
#
loop_
_entity.id
_entity.type
_entity.pdbx_description
1 polymer ?
#
loop_
_entity_poly.entity_id
_entity_poly.type
_entity_poly.pdbx_seq_one_letter_code
_entity_poly.pdbx_strand_id
1 'polypeptide(L)' 'MRRSLAALLLALCLPAQAIDIRDDLGQVTSLPAPPQRIVSLLPSLTETVCELGACARLVGVDRYSNHPASVNA' A
#
# COMPACT_ATOMS: atom_id res chain seq x y z
N MET A 1 -6.00 35.13 10.73
CA MET A 1 -6.76 33.87 10.60
C MET A 1 -6.62 33.21 9.22
N ARG A 2 -7.08 33.80 8.11
CA ARG A 2 -7.00 33.15 6.77
C ARG A 2 -5.59 32.76 6.30
N ARG A 3 -4.58 33.61 6.54
CA ARG A 3 -3.18 33.33 6.19
C ARG A 3 -2.57 32.20 7.04
N SER A 4 -2.93 32.15 8.32
CA SER A 4 -2.51 31.10 9.25
C SER A 4 -3.13 29.74 8.87
N LEU A 5 -4.37 29.75 8.38
CA LEU A 5 -5.06 28.54 7.91
C LEU A 5 -4.42 27.99 6.62
N ALA A 6 -4.02 28.87 5.70
CA ALA A 6 -3.34 28.48 4.46
C ALA A 6 -1.96 27.86 4.71
N ALA A 7 -1.18 28.40 5.65
CA ALA A 7 0.12 27.84 6.03
C ALA A 7 -0.02 26.45 6.68
N LEU A 8 -1.06 26.25 7.50
CA LEU A 8 -1.35 24.96 8.12
C LEU A 8 -1.77 23.89 7.10
N LEU A 9 -2.58 24.26 6.10
CA LEU A 9 -2.99 23.38 5.01
C LEU A 9 -1.81 22.94 4.14
N LEU A 10 -0.83 23.82 3.89
CA LEU A 10 0.35 23.49 3.10
C LEU A 10 1.29 22.50 3.82
N ALA A 11 1.39 22.60 5.15
CA ALA A 11 2.22 21.72 5.97
C ALA A 11 1.68 20.27 6.07
N LEU A 12 0.40 20.05 5.77
CA LEU A 12 -0.24 18.73 5.81
C LEU A 12 0.01 17.90 4.53
N CYS A 13 0.61 18.47 3.49
CA CYS A 13 0.88 17.81 2.21
C CYS A 13 2.31 17.24 2.12
N LEU A 14 2.77 16.50 3.14
CA LEU A 14 4.06 15.81 3.06
C LEU A 14 3.97 14.64 2.06
N PRO A 15 4.78 14.62 0.98
CA PRO A 15 4.85 13.45 0.10
C PRO A 15 5.36 12.24 0.87
N ALA A 16 4.79 11.07 0.57
CA ALA A 16 5.30 9.81 1.10
C ALA A 16 6.75 9.58 0.62
N GLN A 17 7.63 9.27 1.57
CA GLN A 17 9.06 9.15 1.29
C GLN A 17 9.39 7.83 0.58
N ALA A 18 10.45 7.86 -0.22
CA ALA A 18 11.03 6.66 -0.79
C ALA A 18 11.59 5.77 0.34
N ILE A 19 11.42 4.46 0.22
CA ILE A 19 11.95 3.47 1.16
C ILE A 19 12.68 2.36 0.41
N ASP A 20 13.77 1.88 0.99
CA ASP A 20 14.44 0.67 0.54
C ASP A 20 14.07 -0.47 1.48
N ILE A 21 13.51 -1.55 0.93
CA ILE A 21 13.15 -2.75 1.67
C ILE A 21 14.14 -3.85 1.27
N ARG A 22 14.68 -4.55 2.27
CA ARG A 22 15.42 -5.78 2.06
C ARG A 22 14.53 -6.97 2.39
N ASP A 23 14.38 -7.89 1.45
CA ASP A 23 13.60 -9.11 1.64
C ASP A 23 14.41 -10.26 2.29
N ASP A 24 13.74 -11.39 2.52
CA ASP A 24 14.34 -12.58 3.14
C ASP A 24 15.40 -13.27 2.26
N LEU A 25 15.43 -12.97 0.95
CA LEU A 25 16.48 -13.42 0.03
C LEU A 25 17.67 -12.45 0.00
N GLY A 26 17.61 -11.37 0.76
CA GLY A 26 18.62 -10.32 0.82
C GLY A 26 18.55 -9.33 -0.35
N GLN A 27 17.55 -9.42 -1.22
CA GLN A 27 17.37 -8.46 -2.32
C GLN A 27 16.87 -7.13 -1.79
N VAL A 28 17.42 -6.04 -2.32
CA VAL A 28 16.98 -4.68 -1.98
C VAL A 28 16.05 -4.16 -3.07
N THR A 29 14.82 -3.82 -2.68
CA THR A 29 13.82 -3.21 -3.56
C THR A 29 13.55 -1.78 -3.08
N SER A 30 13.77 -0.81 -3.98
CA SER A 30 13.44 0.58 -3.71
C SER A 30 11.99 0.88 -4.10
N LEU A 31 11.23 1.44 -3.17
CA LEU A 31 9.87 1.92 -3.38
C LEU A 31 9.91 3.45 -3.36
N PRO A 32 9.92 4.14 -4.53
CA PRO A 32 10.05 5.59 -4.60
C PRO A 32 8.79 6.32 -4.10
N ALA A 33 7.66 5.61 -4.00
CA ALA A 33 6.38 6.08 -3.51
C ALA A 33 5.55 4.89 -2.99
N PRO A 34 4.45 5.11 -2.25
CA PRO A 34 3.56 4.05 -1.82
C PRO A 34 3.05 3.23 -3.02
N PRO A 35 3.03 1.88 -2.95
CA PRO A 35 2.54 1.04 -4.03
C PRO A 35 1.08 1.38 -4.39
N GLN A 36 0.80 1.51 -5.69
CA GLN A 36 -0.53 1.84 -6.22
C GLN A 36 -1.23 0.64 -6.87
N ARG A 37 -0.46 -0.35 -7.32
CA ARG A 37 -0.96 -1.59 -7.93
C ARG A 37 -0.19 -2.76 -7.33
N ILE A 38 -0.91 -3.64 -6.65
CA ILE A 38 -0.34 -4.73 -5.86
C ILE A 38 -0.82 -6.06 -6.45
N VAL A 39 0.11 -6.99 -6.65
CA VAL A 39 -0.20 -8.39 -6.92
C VAL A 39 0.22 -9.18 -5.69
N SER A 40 -0.71 -9.95 -5.11
CA SER A 40 -0.43 -10.85 -4.00
C SER A 40 -0.45 -12.29 -4.48
N LEU A 41 0.49 -13.10 -4.01
CA LEU A 41 0.64 -14.50 -4.43
C LEU A 41 0.32 -15.50 -3.31
N LEU A 42 -0.10 -15.01 -2.15
CA LEU A 42 -0.43 -15.83 -0.98
C LEU A 42 -1.70 -15.31 -0.30
N PRO A 43 -2.65 -16.18 0.08
CA PRO A 43 -3.90 -15.74 0.70
C PRO A 43 -3.71 -14.88 1.96
N SER A 44 -2.78 -15.28 2.84
CA SER A 44 -2.48 -14.52 4.06
C SER A 44 -1.95 -13.11 3.80
N LEU A 45 -1.18 -12.92 2.72
CA LEU A 45 -0.70 -11.60 2.31
C LEU A 45 -1.82 -10.76 1.69
N THR A 46 -2.70 -11.40 0.92
CA THR A 46 -3.90 -10.74 0.38
C THR A 46 -4.77 -10.17 1.49
N GLU A 47 -5.06 -10.99 2.52
CA GLU A 47 -5.83 -10.56 3.70
C GLU A 47 -5.10 -9.43 4.45
N THR A 48 -3.79 -9.56 4.66
CA THR A 48 -2.98 -8.53 5.32
C THR A 48 -3.05 -7.18 4.61
N VAL A 49 -2.99 -7.16 3.27
CA VAL A 49 -3.12 -5.92 2.48
C VAL A 49 -4.50 -5.30 2.67
N CYS A 50 -5.56 -6.11 2.74
CA CYS A 50 -6.91 -5.61 2.97
C CYS A 50 -7.08 -5.06 4.39
N GLU A 51 -6.56 -5.72 5.41
CA GLU A 51 -6.56 -5.25 6.80
C GLU A 51 -5.78 -3.94 7.00
N LEU A 52 -4.73 -3.72 6.22
CA LEU A 52 -3.99 -2.44 6.17
C LEU A 52 -4.77 -1.31 5.45
N GLY A 53 -6.03 -1.53 5.09
CA GLY A 53 -6.87 -0.54 4.38
C GLY A 53 -6.47 -0.34 2.91
N ALA A 54 -5.67 -1.26 2.35
CA ALA A 54 -5.11 -1.14 1.01
C ALA A 54 -5.77 -2.08 -0.01
N CYS A 55 -6.87 -2.76 0.35
CA CYS A 55 -7.53 -3.77 -0.47
C CYS A 55 -7.83 -3.29 -1.90
N ALA A 56 -8.27 -2.03 -2.07
CA ALA A 56 -8.58 -1.43 -3.36
C ALA A 56 -7.38 -1.28 -4.32
N ARG A 57 -6.14 -1.47 -3.83
CA ARG A 57 -4.91 -1.43 -4.63
C ARG A 57 -4.50 -2.79 -5.17
N LEU A 58 -5.18 -3.87 -4.78
CA LEU A 58 -4.96 -5.20 -5.35
C LEU A 58 -5.47 -5.24 -6.79
N VAL A 59 -4.57 -5.58 -7.72
CA VAL A 59 -4.87 -5.75 -9.16
C VAL A 59 -4.73 -7.20 -9.63
N GLY A 60 -4.34 -8.10 -8.71
CA GLY A 60 -4.24 -9.53 -8.93
C GLY A 60 -3.98 -10.26 -7.61
N VAL A 61 -4.58 -11.43 -7.46
CA VAL A 61 -4.43 -12.33 -6.31
C VAL A 61 -4.25 -13.76 -6.79
N ASP A 62 -3.81 -14.66 -5.91
CA ASP A 62 -3.78 -16.09 -6.21
C ASP A 62 -5.17 -16.74 -6.15
N ARG A 63 -5.32 -17.94 -6.73
CA ARG A 63 -6.61 -18.65 -6.82
C ARG A 63 -7.23 -19.07 -5.49
N TYR A 64 -6.47 -19.05 -4.40
CA TYR A 64 -6.94 -19.43 -3.07
C TYR A 64 -7.27 -18.21 -2.20
N SER A 65 -7.00 -16.99 -2.68
CA SER A 65 -7.46 -15.77 -2.05
C SER A 65 -8.97 -15.64 -2.22
N ASN A 66 -9.71 -15.80 -1.13
CA ASN A 66 -11.18 -15.79 -1.12
C ASN A 66 -11.79 -14.89 -0.04
N HIS A 67 -10.95 -14.22 0.76
CA HIS A 67 -11.35 -13.31 1.82
C HIS A 67 -10.55 -11.99 1.77
N PRO A 68 -11.19 -10.83 2.00
CA PRO A 68 -12.64 -10.61 2.02
C PRO A 68 -13.31 -10.97 0.68
N ALA A 69 -14.64 -11.06 0.65
CA ALA A 69 -15.37 -11.46 -0.56
C ALA A 69 -15.05 -10.57 -1.79
N SER A 70 -14.61 -9.34 -1.58
CA SER A 70 -14.19 -8.40 -2.64
C SER A 70 -12.92 -8.80 -3.38
N VAL A 71 -12.14 -9.77 -2.89
CA VAL A 71 -10.89 -10.25 -3.51
C VAL A 71 -10.98 -11.73 -3.93
N ASN A 72 -12.17 -12.31 -3.95
CA ASN A 72 -12.38 -13.68 -4.39
C ASN A 72 -12.05 -13.80 -5.90
N ALA A 73 -11.07 -14.66 -6.23
CA ALA A 73 -10.52 -14.84 -7.56
C ALA A 73 -11.44 -15.59 -8.53
#